data_AF-A0A091C8B1-F1
#
_entry.id   AF-A0A091C8B1-F1
#
_cell.length_a   1.000
_cell.length_b   1.000
_cell.length_c   1.000
_cell.angle_alpha   90.00
_cell.angle_beta   90.00
_cell.angle_gamma   90.00
#
_symmetry.space_group_name_H-M   'P 1'
#
loop_
_entity.id
_entity.type
_entity.pdbx_description
1 polymer ?
#
loop_
_entity_poly.entity_id
_entity_poly.type
_entity_poly.pdbx_seq_one_letter_code
_entity_poly.pdbx_strand_id
1 'polypeptide(L)' 'MFTKASVISVQIRKVFYPFIIAKAKDGHYLYLNLTSTERKDSVFWEVMLRISQANLWLPLDKNTYQLLESDWLSV' A
#
# COMPACT_ATOMS: atom_id res chain seq x y z
N MET A 1 21.17 8.22 -10.31
CA MET A 1 21.43 7.08 -9.39
C MET A 1 20.09 6.55 -8.95
N PHE A 2 19.65 5.39 -9.46
CA PHE A 2 18.46 4.73 -8.93
C PHE A 2 18.88 3.94 -7.69
N THR A 3 18.51 4.42 -6.51
CA THR A 3 18.63 3.65 -5.28
C THR A 3 17.80 2.38 -5.46
N LYS A 4 18.41 1.21 -5.23
CA LYS A 4 17.76 -0.09 -5.33
C LYS A 4 16.54 -0.09 -4.39
N ALA A 5 15.34 0.10 -4.94
CA ALA A 5 14.10 0.11 -4.18
C ALA A 5 13.98 -1.24 -3.45
N SER A 6 13.99 -1.21 -2.12
CA SER A 6 13.80 -2.43 -1.33
C SER A 6 12.30 -2.69 -1.29
N VAL A 7 11.81 -3.45 -2.26
CA VAL A 7 10.38 -3.78 -2.36
C VAL A 7 10.05 -4.92 -1.40
N ILE A 8 9.00 -4.74 -0.60
CA ILE A 8 8.44 -5.77 0.29
C ILE A 8 6.98 -6.04 -0.06
N SER A 9 6.49 -7.24 0.22
CA SER A 9 5.06 -7.56 0.07
C SER A 9 4.32 -7.34 1.39
N VAL A 10 3.17 -6.68 1.32
CA VAL A 10 2.30 -6.39 2.47
C VAL A 10 0.85 -6.75 2.17
N GLN A 11 0.06 -7.05 3.19
CA GLN A 11 -1.39 -7.15 3.08
C GLN A 11 -2.05 -5.96 3.76
N ILE A 12 -3.03 -5.34 3.11
CA ILE A 12 -3.85 -4.31 3.74
C ILE A 12 -4.77 -4.97 4.77
N ARG A 13 -4.69 -4.50 6.01
CA ARG A 13 -5.46 -5.05 7.14
C ARG A 13 -6.57 -4.16 7.62
N LYS A 14 -6.38 -2.84 7.53
CA LYS A 14 -7.40 -1.87 7.95
C LYS A 14 -7.28 -0.60 7.13
N VAL A 15 -8.41 -0.09 6.68
CA VAL A 15 -8.53 1.14 5.90
C VAL A 15 -9.52 2.04 6.65
N PHE A 16 -9.06 3.19 7.13
CA PHE A 16 -9.89 4.15 7.86
C PHE A 16 -9.26 5.54 7.81
N TYR A 17 -10.01 6.58 7.51
CA TYR A 17 -9.40 7.91 7.37
C TYR A 17 -8.72 8.39 8.68
N PRO A 18 -7.50 8.97 8.63
CA PRO A 18 -6.63 9.22 7.48
C PRO A 18 -5.50 8.17 7.30
N PHE A 19 -5.68 6.94 7.78
CA PHE A 19 -4.66 5.90 7.87
C PHE A 19 -5.02 4.60 7.13
N ILE A 20 -3.98 3.93 6.63
CA ILE A 20 -4.08 2.56 6.14
C ILE A 20 -3.02 1.74 6.84
N ILE A 21 -3.43 0.63 7.44
CA ILE A 21 -2.54 -0.29 8.15
C ILE A 21 -2.31 -1.51 7.26
N ALA A 22 -1.05 -1.83 7.03
CA ALA A 22 -0.61 -3.00 6.32
C ALA A 22 0.21 -3.94 7.23
N LYS A 23 0.22 -5.22 6.90
CA LYS A 23 1.02 -6.26 7.58
C LYS A 23 2.02 -6.85 6.59
N ALA A 24 3.30 -6.79 6.91
CA ALA A 24 4.37 -7.42 6.14
C ALA A 24 4.42 -8.94 6.36
N LYS A 25 5.14 -9.66 5.48
CA LYS A 25 5.28 -11.13 5.55
C LYS A 25 5.88 -11.64 6.87
N ASP A 26 6.76 -10.86 7.48
CA ASP A 26 7.38 -11.14 8.78
C ASP A 26 6.43 -10.94 9.98
N GLY A 27 5.22 -10.43 9.72
CA GLY A 27 4.20 -10.22 10.73
C GLY A 27 4.15 -8.80 11.30
N HIS A 28 5.12 -7.94 10.95
CA HIS A 28 5.14 -6.56 11.42
C HIS A 28 4.06 -5.71 10.74
N TYR A 29 3.49 -4.79 11.50
CA TYR A 29 2.50 -3.83 11.00
C TYR A 29 3.16 -2.50 10.69
N LEU A 30 2.71 -1.85 9.63
CA LEU A 30 3.16 -0.53 9.22
C LEU A 30 1.99 0.31 8.72
N TYR A 31 2.14 1.63 8.82
CA TYR A 31 1.23 2.59 8.21
C TYR A 31 1.70 2.89 6.79
N LEU A 32 0.77 2.92 5.83
CA LEU A 32 1.07 3.44 4.51
C LEU A 32 1.28 4.96 4.58
N ASN A 33 2.31 5.43 3.89
CA ASN A 33 2.53 6.85 3.69
C ASN A 33 1.68 7.33 2.50
N LEU A 34 0.56 7.97 2.80
CA LEU A 34 -0.33 8.52 1.77
C LEU A 34 0.07 9.94 1.38
N THR A 35 0.16 10.19 0.08
CA THR A 35 0.33 11.52 -0.52
C THR A 35 -0.92 12.38 -0.28
N SER A 36 -0.78 13.70 -0.44
CA SER A 36 -1.91 14.63 -0.34
C SER A 36 -3.00 14.36 -1.39
N THR A 37 -2.63 13.83 -2.55
CA THR A 37 -3.55 13.45 -3.62
C THR A 37 -4.37 12.22 -3.23
N GLU A 38 -3.70 11.12 -2.84
CA GLU A 38 -4.37 9.87 -2.41
C GLU A 38 -5.31 10.10 -1.21
N ARG A 39 -4.92 10.96 -0.25
CA ARG A 39 -5.78 11.29 0.90
C ARG A 39 -7.12 11.89 0.50
N LYS A 40 -7.18 12.62 -0.61
CA LYS A 40 -8.39 13.29 -1.11
C LYS A 40 -9.12 12.48 -2.19
N ASP A 41 -8.51 11.40 -2.68
CA ASP A 41 -9.05 10.59 -3.77
C ASP A 41 -10.00 9.51 -3.23
N SER A 42 -11.32 9.69 -3.43
CA SER A 42 -12.32 8.73 -2.98
C SER A 42 -12.21 7.37 -3.68
N VAL A 43 -11.76 7.33 -4.94
CA VAL A 43 -11.57 6.09 -5.69
C VAL A 43 -10.41 5.29 -5.09
N PHE A 44 -9.32 5.96 -4.74
CA PHE A 44 -8.20 5.34 -4.04
C PHE A 44 -8.67 4.64 -2.74
N TRP A 45 -9.44 5.33 -1.89
CA TRP A 45 -9.96 4.75 -0.65
C TRP A 45 -10.88 3.55 -0.89
N GLU A 46 -11.75 3.62 -1.90
CA GLU A 46 -12.63 2.51 -2.28
C GLU A 46 -11.83 1.29 -2.75
N VAL A 47 -10.80 1.50 -3.58
CA VAL A 47 -9.90 0.43 -4.05
C VAL A 47 -9.16 -0.20 -2.89
N MET A 48 -8.62 0.60 -1.95
CA MET A 48 -7.93 0.08 -0.77
C MET A 48 -8.85 -0.77 0.12
N LEU A 49 -10.12 -0.35 0.28
CA LEU A 49 -11.13 -1.15 1.00
C LEU A 49 -11.37 -2.50 0.32
N ARG A 50 -11.55 -2.51 -1.00
CA ARG A 50 -11.74 -3.75 -1.78
C ARG A 50 -10.52 -4.67 -1.69
N ILE A 51 -9.31 -4.12 -1.79
CA ILE A 51 -8.07 -4.89 -1.63
C ILE A 51 -7.97 -5.50 -0.23
N SER A 52 -8.32 -4.73 0.81
CA SER A 52 -8.34 -5.23 2.19
C SER A 52 -9.30 -6.39 2.36
N GLN A 53 -10.49 -6.34 1.74
CA GLN A 53 -11.48 -7.41 1.77
C GLN A 53 -11.03 -8.67 1.01
N ALA A 54 -10.34 -8.48 -0.11
CA ALA A 54 -9.79 -9.56 -0.92
C ALA A 54 -8.52 -10.19 -0.32
N ASN A 55 -7.95 -9.62 0.76
CA ASN A 55 -6.72 -10.08 1.41
C ASN A 55 -5.52 -10.22 0.45
N LEU A 56 -5.42 -9.35 -0.55
CA LEU A 56 -4.36 -9.40 -1.54
C LEU A 56 -3.01 -8.94 -0.95
N TRP A 57 -1.94 -9.51 -1.50
CA TRP A 57 -0.57 -9.05 -1.25
C TRP A 57 -0.20 -7.98 -2.26
N LEU A 58 0.23 -6.82 -1.77
CA LEU A 58 0.67 -5.69 -2.58
C LEU A 58 2.18 -5.45 -2.40
N PRO A 59 2.89 -5.04 -3.46
CA PRO A 59 4.25 -4.56 -3.34
C PRO A 59 4.29 -3.13 -2.75
N LEU A 60 5.26 -2.88 -1.88
CA LEU A 60 5.46 -1.63 -1.18
C LEU A 60 6.94 -1.30 -1.12
N ASP A 61 7.30 -0.04 -1.35
CA ASP A 61 8.66 0.44 -1.14
C ASP A 61 8.94 0.53 0.37
N LYS A 62 9.94 -0.21 0.85
CA LYS A 62 10.30 -0.29 2.27
C LYS A 62 10.86 1.03 2.82
N ASN A 63 11.42 1.89 1.98
CA ASN A 63 12.03 3.14 2.42
C ASN A 63 10.97 4.24 2.55
N THR A 64 10.02 4.31 1.62
CA THR A 64 8.97 5.34 1.62
C THR A 64 7.67 4.88 2.27
N TYR A 65 7.47 3.58 2.45
CA TYR A 65 6.18 2.97 2.84
C TYR A 65 5.01 3.38 1.94
N GLN A 66 5.30 3.67 0.68
CA GLN A 66 4.31 3.90 -0.36
C GLN A 66 4.07 2.62 -1.14
N LEU A 67 2.83 2.42 -1.58
CA LEU A 67 2.52 1.41 -2.57
C LEU A 67 3.17 1.79 -3.89
N LEU A 68 3.71 0.81 -4.61
CA LEU A 68 4.26 1.07 -5.94
C LEU A 68 3.11 1.34 -6.91
N GLU A 69 3.16 2.49 -7.58
CA GLU A 69 2.15 2.92 -8.58
C GLU A 69 2.18 2.06 -9.86
N SER A 70 3.24 1.28 -10.07
CA SER A 70 3.53 0.57 -11.32
C SER A 70 3.51 -0.94 -11.11
N ASP A 71 2.87 -1.65 -12.06
CA ASP A 71 2.75 -3.11 -12.23
C ASP A 71 1.63 -3.87 -11.49
N TRP A 72 0.44 -3.28 -11.33
CA TRP A 72 -0.77 -4.08 -11.05
C TRP A 72 -1.54 -4.48 -12.33
N LEU A 73 -1.14 -3.95 -13.49
CA LEU A 73 -1.83 -4.09 -14.79
C LEU A 73 -0.92 -4.47 -15.96
N SER A 74 0.33 -4.88 -15.71
CA SER A 74 1.19 -5.39 -16.79
C SER A 74 0.73 -6.80 -17.16
N VAL A 75 -0.26 -6.87 -18.05
CA VAL A 75 -0.65 -8.03 -18.87
C VAL A 75 0.30 -8.13 -20.06
#